data_AF-A0A1E7F9K3-F1
#
_entry.id   AF-A0A1E7F9K3-F1
#
_cell.length_a   1.000
_cell.length_b   1.000
_cell.length_c   1.000
_cell.angle_alpha   90.00
_cell.angle_beta   90.00
_cell.angle_gamma   90.00
#
_symmetry.space_group_name_H-M   'P 1'
#
loop_
_entity.id
_entity.type
_entity.pdbx_description
1 polymer ?
#
loop_
_entity_poly.entity_id
_entity_poly.type
_entity_poly.pdbx_seq_one_letter_code
_entity_poly.pdbx_strand_id
1 'polypeptide(L)'
;MDANIDNEENDDQQQQADEKEKEQQAAAAATRRCTRLISALERKEKFPVETRREIDEQVDEFLDKIESTIHWILWDTKNPDSDLYDGLDSTDDYHTEEEIETAVRFYPDVLLKKENRNEHDDEHDDEHDDEYFLNHRPIDVDRTIGKHPIQICAFILREDDTWGCNSKAVPFIPLLVRIAIELGLYEEQNRGGLLIEDEDGANVLQNLMRSDTIERNNQEHHALVDEKYLQVLIQLRKMGLLKKEDIQRYDLLNMLCTRNTLCNQDYFSEKRFRFLVQWDPTPLIKADVTGHLPIHIVAFYSLIRSFQIAFESGIRYYPKKKGIHLIFRKTNRSFTPFQMACEKSGHEQVMKVIEDTLVRYSYTPINISEALVMAAIDEDIHLDCVYFLLRREPDVLVELLSPSSLSISISPTLKAGAVAVTAVGTNGNDINNNSNGDSKKRKRKRG
;
A
#
# COMPACT_ATOMS: atom_id res chain seq x y z
N MET A 1 -55.47 20.44 -37.05
CA MET A 1 -54.63 21.49 -36.43
C MET A 1 -53.29 20.81 -36.29
N ASP A 2 -52.59 20.68 -37.41
CA ASP A 2 -51.46 19.78 -37.55
C ASP A 2 -50.42 20.45 -38.46
N ALA A 3 -49.16 20.13 -38.21
CA ALA A 3 -47.94 20.59 -38.87
C ALA A 3 -47.27 21.82 -38.23
N ASN A 4 -46.36 21.58 -37.26
CA ASN A 4 -45.11 22.35 -37.13
C ASN A 4 -44.10 21.72 -36.13
N ILE A 5 -43.67 20.47 -36.34
CA ILE A 5 -42.61 19.84 -35.54
C ILE A 5 -41.76 19.03 -36.52
N ASP A 6 -40.68 19.59 -37.09
CA ASP A 6 -39.71 18.83 -37.91
C ASP A 6 -38.43 19.64 -38.28
N ASN A 7 -38.06 20.71 -37.55
CA ASN A 7 -36.96 21.60 -38.01
C ASN A 7 -35.81 21.81 -37.00
N GLU A 8 -35.74 21.06 -35.89
CA GLU A 8 -34.66 21.21 -34.89
C GLU A 8 -33.48 20.22 -35.10
N GLU A 9 -33.66 19.09 -35.79
CA GLU A 9 -32.58 18.10 -35.99
C GLU A 9 -31.49 18.52 -37.00
N ASN A 10 -31.74 19.54 -37.82
CA ASN A 10 -30.81 19.92 -38.89
C ASN A 10 -29.71 20.90 -38.40
N ASP A 11 -29.97 21.65 -37.33
CA ASP A 11 -29.01 22.63 -36.80
C ASP A 11 -27.88 21.96 -35.99
N ASP A 12 -28.17 20.85 -35.28
CA ASP A 12 -27.17 20.10 -34.50
C ASP A 12 -26.14 19.40 -35.41
N GLN A 13 -26.55 18.92 -36.58
CA GLN A 13 -25.64 18.26 -37.53
C GLN A 13 -24.66 19.25 -38.18
N GLN A 14 -25.13 20.46 -38.48
CA GLN A 14 -24.27 21.51 -39.04
C GLN A 14 -23.24 22.00 -38.01
N GLN A 15 -23.63 22.16 -36.74
CA GLN A 15 -22.70 22.57 -35.67
C GLN A 15 -21.60 21.55 -35.43
N GLN A 16 -21.92 20.25 -35.40
CA GLN A 16 -20.90 19.19 -35.24
C GLN A 16 -19.94 19.09 -36.44
N ALA A 17 -20.42 19.37 -37.65
CA ALA A 17 -19.57 19.38 -38.85
C ALA A 17 -18.58 20.55 -38.82
N ASP A 18 -19.05 21.74 -38.47
CA ASP A 18 -18.22 22.94 -38.37
C ASP A 18 -17.18 22.82 -37.24
N GLU A 19 -17.52 22.19 -36.11
CA GLU A 19 -16.60 21.95 -35.00
C GLU A 19 -15.49 20.95 -35.38
N LYS A 20 -15.85 19.83 -36.03
CA LYS A 20 -14.87 18.87 -36.55
C LYS A 20 -13.96 19.48 -37.61
N GLU A 21 -14.48 20.33 -38.49
CA GLU A 21 -13.65 21.02 -39.49
C GLU A 21 -12.65 21.97 -38.81
N LYS A 22 -13.09 22.74 -37.81
CA LYS A 22 -12.20 23.62 -37.03
C LYS A 22 -11.11 22.83 -36.31
N GLU A 23 -11.45 21.70 -35.70
CA GLU A 23 -10.49 20.83 -35.01
C GLU A 23 -9.45 20.25 -35.99
N GLN A 24 -9.89 19.78 -37.15
CA GLN A 24 -8.99 19.28 -38.21
C GLN A 24 -8.07 20.39 -38.75
N GLN A 25 -8.59 21.59 -38.96
CA GLN A 25 -7.78 22.73 -39.39
C GLN A 25 -6.74 23.12 -38.32
N ALA A 26 -7.12 23.12 -37.04
CA ALA A 26 -6.22 23.39 -35.92
C ALA A 26 -5.11 22.33 -35.81
N ALA A 27 -5.45 21.03 -35.92
CA ALA A 27 -4.50 19.93 -35.91
C ALA A 27 -3.52 19.99 -37.10
N ALA A 28 -4.00 20.31 -38.30
CA ALA A 28 -3.15 20.50 -39.48
C ALA A 28 -2.21 21.71 -39.31
N ALA A 29 -2.68 22.80 -38.73
CA ALA A 29 -1.86 23.97 -38.44
C ALA A 29 -0.77 23.67 -37.39
N ALA A 30 -1.10 22.93 -36.33
CA ALA A 30 -0.14 22.46 -35.33
C ALA A 30 0.94 21.58 -35.97
N THR A 31 0.55 20.60 -36.79
CA THR A 31 1.48 19.73 -37.53
C THR A 31 2.45 20.53 -38.41
N ARG A 32 1.94 21.54 -39.13
CA ARG A 32 2.77 22.43 -39.95
C ARG A 32 3.78 23.23 -39.11
N ARG A 33 3.38 23.73 -37.94
CA ARG A 33 4.29 24.42 -37.00
C ARG A 33 5.40 23.49 -36.52
N CYS A 34 5.06 22.28 -36.07
CA CYS A 34 6.05 21.29 -35.61
C CYS A 34 7.03 20.91 -36.74
N THR A 35 6.53 20.66 -37.95
CA THR A 35 7.37 20.31 -39.10
C THR A 35 8.37 21.43 -39.43
N ARG A 36 7.91 22.68 -39.37
CA ARG A 36 8.75 23.85 -39.60
C ARG A 36 9.80 24.02 -38.49
N LEU A 37 9.44 23.79 -37.24
CA LEU A 37 10.36 23.81 -36.09
C LEU A 37 11.45 22.74 -36.26
N ILE A 38 11.06 21.48 -36.52
CA ILE A 38 11.99 20.36 -36.76
C ILE A 38 12.95 20.71 -37.91
N SER A 39 12.42 21.20 -39.04
CA SER A 39 13.23 21.60 -40.19
C SER A 39 14.23 22.73 -39.89
N ALA A 40 13.86 23.65 -38.98
CA ALA A 40 14.75 24.71 -38.55
C ALA A 40 15.87 24.17 -37.66
N LEU A 41 15.54 23.28 -36.71
CA LEU A 41 16.50 22.61 -35.82
C LEU A 41 17.47 21.71 -36.59
N GLU A 42 17.00 20.95 -37.60
CA GLU A 42 17.85 20.13 -38.48
C GLU A 42 18.89 20.96 -39.26
N ARG A 43 18.60 22.24 -39.49
CA ARG A 43 19.47 23.17 -40.23
C ARG A 43 20.21 24.13 -39.32
N LYS A 44 20.16 23.94 -38.01
CA LYS A 44 20.74 24.83 -37.00
C LYS A 44 22.17 25.25 -37.35
N GLU A 45 23.04 24.31 -37.75
CA GLU A 45 24.45 24.59 -38.07
C GLU A 45 24.70 25.53 -39.26
N LYS A 46 23.67 25.80 -40.09
CA LYS A 46 23.77 26.70 -41.25
C LYS A 46 23.41 28.15 -40.91
N PHE A 47 22.89 28.41 -39.72
CA PHE A 47 22.55 29.77 -39.29
C PHE A 47 23.78 30.53 -38.77
N PRO A 48 23.75 31.88 -38.78
CA PRO A 48 24.75 32.70 -38.11
C PRO A 48 24.92 32.32 -36.63
N VAL A 49 26.10 32.59 -36.06
CA VAL A 49 26.45 32.20 -34.68
C VAL A 49 25.46 32.76 -33.68
N GLU A 50 25.07 34.02 -33.84
CA GLU A 50 24.13 34.72 -32.96
C GLU A 50 22.76 34.02 -32.97
N THR A 51 22.27 33.62 -34.14
CA THR A 51 21.00 32.90 -34.29
C THR A 51 21.08 31.49 -33.71
N ARG A 52 22.22 30.80 -33.82
CA ARG A 52 22.39 29.47 -33.21
C ARG A 52 22.31 29.52 -31.70
N ARG A 53 22.91 30.54 -31.07
CA ARG A 53 22.86 30.72 -29.62
C ARG A 53 21.43 31.00 -29.14
N GLU A 54 20.70 31.87 -29.83
CA GLU A 54 19.29 32.14 -29.53
C GLU A 54 18.44 30.86 -29.65
N ILE A 55 18.66 30.06 -30.70
CA ILE A 55 17.98 28.77 -30.87
C ILE A 55 18.29 27.85 -29.69
N ASP A 56 19.53 27.81 -29.21
CA ASP A 56 19.91 26.98 -28.06
C ASP A 56 19.23 27.42 -26.77
N GLU A 57 19.28 28.72 -26.45
CA GLU A 57 18.62 29.27 -25.26
C GLU A 57 17.11 28.97 -25.27
N GLN A 58 16.44 29.14 -26.42
CA GLN A 58 15.01 28.84 -26.56
C GLN A 58 14.70 27.34 -26.50
N VAL A 59 15.61 26.48 -26.98
CA VAL A 59 15.45 25.02 -26.89
C VAL A 59 15.60 24.57 -25.45
N ASP A 60 16.62 25.07 -24.73
CA ASP A 60 16.85 24.74 -23.33
C ASP A 60 15.64 25.16 -22.47
N GLU A 61 15.16 26.41 -22.62
CA GLU A 61 13.95 26.89 -21.92
C GLU A 61 12.72 26.03 -22.22
N PHE A 62 12.55 25.63 -23.48
CA PHE A 62 11.43 24.78 -23.88
C PHE A 62 11.52 23.37 -23.26
N LEU A 63 12.71 22.76 -23.26
CA LEU A 63 12.93 21.44 -22.66
C LEU A 63 12.71 21.46 -21.15
N ASP A 64 13.27 22.46 -20.46
CA ASP A 64 13.09 22.65 -19.01
C ASP A 64 11.62 22.83 -18.64
N LYS A 65 10.87 23.58 -19.47
CA LYS A 65 9.42 23.76 -19.29
C LYS A 65 8.64 22.46 -19.49
N ILE A 66 9.00 21.63 -20.46
CA ILE A 66 8.34 20.32 -20.64
C ILE A 66 8.68 19.41 -19.47
N GLU A 67 9.96 19.33 -19.07
CA GLU A 67 10.38 18.49 -17.95
C GLU A 67 9.65 18.90 -16.67
N SER A 68 9.56 20.20 -16.40
CA SER A 68 8.84 20.75 -15.25
C SER A 68 7.35 20.44 -15.31
N THR A 69 6.73 20.56 -16.49
CA THR A 69 5.32 20.17 -16.70
C THR A 69 5.10 18.69 -16.40
N ILE A 70 5.97 17.80 -16.90
CA ILE A 70 5.87 16.35 -16.65
C ILE A 70 6.05 16.04 -15.18
N HIS A 71 7.08 16.62 -14.55
CA HIS A 71 7.30 16.47 -13.12
C HIS A 71 6.07 16.89 -12.32
N TRP A 72 5.46 18.02 -12.68
CA TRP A 72 4.26 18.52 -12.04
C TRP A 72 3.05 17.61 -12.26
N ILE A 73 2.79 17.10 -13.47
CA ILE A 73 1.70 16.12 -13.74
C ILE A 73 1.86 14.87 -12.88
N LEU A 74 3.09 14.37 -12.72
CA LEU A 74 3.37 13.19 -11.88
C LEU A 74 3.28 13.49 -10.38
N TRP A 75 3.43 14.76 -9.99
CA TRP A 75 3.50 15.19 -8.60
C TRP A 75 2.20 15.80 -8.07
N ASP A 76 1.31 16.30 -8.92
CA ASP A 76 0.16 17.09 -8.47
C ASP A 76 -0.69 16.30 -7.47
N THR A 77 -0.64 16.76 -6.21
CA THR A 77 -1.35 16.20 -5.06
C THR A 77 -2.56 17.02 -4.68
N LYS A 78 -3.07 17.88 -5.57
CA LYS A 78 -4.35 18.53 -5.30
C LYS A 78 -5.45 17.47 -5.12
N ASN A 79 -6.52 17.87 -4.46
CA ASN A 79 -7.69 17.03 -4.26
C ASN A 79 -8.22 16.51 -5.62
N PRO A 80 -8.37 15.19 -5.85
CA PRO A 80 -8.72 14.61 -7.15
C PRO A 80 -10.15 14.95 -7.57
N ASP A 81 -10.99 15.33 -6.61
CA ASP A 81 -12.36 15.78 -6.80
C ASP A 81 -12.45 17.30 -6.98
N SER A 82 -11.32 18.01 -6.98
CA SER A 82 -11.28 19.42 -7.33
C SER A 82 -11.30 19.56 -8.85
N ASP A 83 -12.07 20.53 -9.35
CA ASP A 83 -12.00 21.00 -10.73
C ASP A 83 -10.59 21.51 -11.12
N LEU A 84 -9.68 21.63 -10.15
CA LEU A 84 -8.29 22.04 -10.30
C LEU A 84 -7.29 20.88 -10.19
N TYR A 85 -7.75 19.63 -10.20
CA TYR A 85 -6.85 18.48 -10.24
C TYR A 85 -6.27 18.32 -11.64
N ASP A 86 -4.97 18.57 -11.75
CA ASP A 86 -4.24 18.50 -13.00
C ASP A 86 -3.20 17.35 -12.99
N GLY A 87 -3.30 16.47 -12.01
CA GLY A 87 -2.42 15.31 -11.85
C GLY A 87 -2.78 14.14 -12.75
N LEU A 88 -2.03 13.05 -12.61
CA LEU A 88 -2.32 11.79 -13.30
C LEU A 88 -3.75 11.32 -13.06
N ASP A 89 -4.46 11.11 -14.16
CA ASP A 89 -5.85 10.64 -14.14
C ASP A 89 -6.05 9.46 -15.08
N SER A 90 -6.54 8.35 -14.52
CA SER A 90 -6.86 7.12 -15.24
C SER A 90 -8.35 6.98 -15.54
N THR A 91 -9.21 7.85 -15.00
CA THR A 91 -10.66 7.82 -15.28
C THR A 91 -11.03 8.61 -16.52
N ASP A 92 -10.22 9.60 -16.84
CA ASP A 92 -10.44 10.48 -17.97
C ASP A 92 -9.45 10.12 -19.08
N ASP A 93 -9.87 10.20 -20.33
CA ASP A 93 -9.04 9.95 -21.52
C ASP A 93 -7.90 11.00 -21.70
N TYR A 94 -7.60 11.80 -20.67
CA TYR A 94 -6.55 12.82 -20.67
C TYR A 94 -5.14 12.24 -20.60
N HIS A 95 -4.96 11.10 -19.93
CA HIS A 95 -3.64 10.50 -19.75
C HIS A 95 -3.67 9.00 -20.07
N THR A 96 -3.22 8.64 -21.27
CA THR A 96 -3.03 7.24 -21.63
C THR A 96 -1.71 6.67 -21.06
N GLU A 97 -1.64 5.36 -20.86
CA GLU A 97 -0.37 4.72 -20.45
C GLU A 97 0.75 5.00 -21.47
N GLU A 98 0.43 5.04 -22.76
CA GLU A 98 1.38 5.33 -23.85
C GLU A 98 1.94 6.76 -23.78
N GLU A 99 1.10 7.75 -23.49
CA GLU A 99 1.54 9.16 -23.34
C GLU A 99 2.44 9.32 -22.13
N ILE A 100 2.05 8.77 -20.97
CA ILE A 100 2.87 8.82 -19.75
C ILE A 100 4.18 8.06 -19.94
N GLU A 101 4.14 6.89 -20.59
CA GLU A 101 5.35 6.14 -20.91
C GLU A 101 6.29 6.94 -21.83
N THR A 102 5.74 7.58 -22.87
CA THR A 102 6.52 8.40 -23.81
C THR A 102 7.16 9.58 -23.09
N ALA A 103 6.40 10.29 -22.26
CA ALA A 103 6.88 11.43 -21.48
C ALA A 103 8.01 11.04 -20.51
N VAL A 104 7.82 9.98 -19.73
CA VAL A 104 8.80 9.51 -18.74
C VAL A 104 10.05 8.95 -19.40
N ARG A 105 9.93 8.24 -20.53
CA ARG A 105 11.12 7.78 -21.28
C ARG A 105 11.94 8.94 -21.86
N PHE A 106 11.28 10.03 -22.21
CA PHE A 106 11.94 11.22 -22.73
C PHE A 106 12.62 12.04 -21.63
N TYR A 107 12.02 12.14 -20.43
CA TYR A 107 12.63 12.75 -19.24
C TYR A 107 12.63 11.80 -18.05
N PRO A 108 13.56 10.83 -17.97
CA PRO A 108 13.52 9.83 -16.91
C PRO A 108 13.87 10.38 -15.52
N ASP A 109 14.66 11.44 -15.46
CA ASP A 109 15.12 12.04 -14.22
C ASP A 109 13.97 12.66 -13.41
N VAL A 110 12.82 12.94 -14.03
CA VAL A 110 11.60 13.38 -13.31
C VAL A 110 11.16 12.39 -12.24
N LEU A 111 11.43 11.08 -12.41
CA LEU A 111 11.11 10.09 -11.40
C LEU A 111 12.05 10.15 -10.19
N LEU A 112 13.25 10.71 -10.35
CA LEU A 112 14.25 10.86 -9.30
C LEU A 112 14.13 12.21 -8.58
N LYS A 113 13.53 13.21 -9.24
CA LYS A 113 13.26 14.52 -8.64
C LYS A 113 12.37 14.34 -7.41
N LYS A 114 12.78 15.01 -6.34
CA LYS A 114 12.05 15.15 -5.09
C LYS A 114 11.58 16.59 -5.02
N GLU A 115 10.44 16.84 -4.38
CA GLU A 115 10.02 18.21 -4.10
C GLU A 115 11.05 18.90 -3.18
N ASN A 116 11.65 19.96 -3.71
CA ASN A 116 12.49 20.90 -2.96
C ASN A 116 11.70 22.20 -2.83
N ARG A 117 11.15 22.49 -1.65
CA ARG A 117 10.38 23.72 -1.41
C ARG A 117 11.23 24.98 -1.22
N ASN A 118 12.56 24.88 -1.23
CA ASN A 118 13.44 25.96 -0.79
C ASN A 118 13.69 27.07 -1.84
N GLU A 119 13.02 27.10 -2.99
CA GLU A 119 13.39 28.01 -4.09
C GLU A 119 12.35 29.08 -4.45
N HIS A 120 11.18 29.08 -3.83
CA HIS A 120 10.17 30.11 -4.06
C HIS A 120 9.68 30.71 -2.73
N ASP A 121 9.93 32.01 -2.55
CA ASP A 121 9.13 32.96 -1.75
C ASP A 121 9.58 33.36 -0.33
N ASP A 122 10.87 33.65 -0.12
CA ASP A 122 11.32 34.49 1.01
C ASP A 122 11.93 35.85 0.56
N GLU A 123 11.80 36.24 -0.71
CA GLU A 123 12.17 37.59 -1.18
C GLU A 123 10.95 38.54 -1.28
N HIS A 124 9.91 38.32 -0.47
CA HIS A 124 8.97 39.40 -0.17
C HIS A 124 9.62 40.32 0.86
N ASP A 125 10.25 41.40 0.38
CA ASP A 125 10.75 42.54 1.14
C ASP A 125 9.63 43.09 2.07
N ASP A 126 9.66 42.63 3.33
CA ASP A 126 8.88 43.16 4.44
C ASP A 126 9.37 44.58 4.79
N GLU A 127 8.74 45.60 4.20
CA GLU A 127 8.67 46.97 4.76
C GLU A 127 7.23 47.32 5.21
N HIS A 128 6.49 46.36 5.77
CA HIS A 128 5.23 46.66 6.45
C HIS A 128 5.20 46.12 7.88
N ASP A 129 5.72 46.95 8.79
CA ASP A 129 5.37 46.97 10.22
C ASP A 129 3.84 46.95 10.38
N ASP A 130 3.27 45.92 11.02
CA ASP A 130 2.07 46.02 11.86
C ASP A 130 1.81 44.71 12.65
N GLU A 131 2.56 44.59 13.76
CA GLU A 131 2.30 44.06 15.12
C GLU A 131 1.06 43.18 15.49
N TYR A 132 0.34 42.50 14.61
CA TYR A 132 -0.92 41.81 15.00
C TYR A 132 -1.12 40.31 14.65
N PHE A 133 -0.11 39.58 14.19
CA PHE A 133 -0.25 38.14 13.86
C PHE A 133 0.64 37.20 14.67
N LEU A 134 0.40 37.09 15.98
CA LEU A 134 1.18 36.20 16.87
C LEU A 134 0.56 34.81 17.16
N ASN A 135 -0.48 34.37 16.45
CA ASN A 135 -1.14 33.08 16.76
C ASN A 135 -1.43 32.14 15.57
N HIS A 136 -0.97 32.45 14.36
CA HIS A 136 -0.98 31.47 13.27
C HIS A 136 0.44 30.96 13.12
N ARG A 137 0.78 29.90 13.88
CA ARG A 137 1.96 29.11 13.51
C ARG A 137 1.73 28.66 12.06
N PRO A 138 2.69 28.88 11.14
CA PRO A 138 2.65 28.21 9.84
C PRO A 138 2.42 26.73 10.12
N ILE A 139 1.28 26.23 9.67
CA ILE A 139 0.93 24.82 9.75
C ILE A 139 2.09 24.07 9.07
N ASP A 140 2.53 22.95 9.63
CA ASP A 140 3.70 22.16 9.19
C ASP A 140 3.50 21.62 7.75
N VAL A 141 3.63 22.48 6.74
CA VAL A 141 3.50 22.12 5.32
C VAL A 141 4.74 21.34 4.81
N ASP A 142 5.58 20.82 5.72
CA ASP A 142 6.87 20.17 5.47
C ASP A 142 6.74 18.67 5.10
N ARG A 143 5.55 18.08 5.19
CA ARG A 143 5.38 16.62 5.08
C ARG A 143 5.43 16.05 3.65
N THR A 144 5.46 16.88 2.61
CA THR A 144 5.64 16.40 1.21
C THR A 144 7.10 16.33 0.81
N ILE A 145 8.01 16.94 1.58
CA ILE A 145 9.43 17.00 1.25
C ILE A 145 9.99 15.58 1.15
N GLY A 146 10.91 15.40 0.21
CA GLY A 146 11.70 14.18 0.11
C GLY A 146 11.02 12.98 -0.55
N LYS A 147 9.74 13.07 -0.92
CA LYS A 147 9.00 12.00 -1.62
C LYS A 147 9.41 11.86 -3.08
N HIS A 148 9.19 10.69 -3.64
CA HIS A 148 9.32 10.42 -5.07
C HIS A 148 7.93 10.42 -5.74
N PRO A 149 7.82 10.78 -7.03
CA PRO A 149 6.54 10.81 -7.73
C PRO A 149 5.76 9.49 -7.62
N ILE A 150 6.47 8.36 -7.66
CA ILE A 150 5.85 7.03 -7.54
C ILE A 150 5.18 6.77 -6.18
N GLN A 151 5.66 7.41 -5.11
CA GLN A 151 5.05 7.33 -3.78
C GLN A 151 3.74 8.12 -3.74
N ILE A 152 3.70 9.26 -4.44
CA ILE A 152 2.55 10.15 -4.53
C ILE A 152 1.43 9.58 -5.40
N CYS A 153 1.75 8.73 -6.38
CA CYS A 153 0.71 7.99 -7.10
C CYS A 153 -0.16 7.12 -6.16
N ALA A 154 0.30 6.80 -4.94
CA ALA A 154 -0.44 6.00 -3.97
C ALA A 154 -1.25 6.81 -2.94
N PHE A 155 -1.09 8.14 -2.84
CA PHE A 155 -1.86 8.94 -1.89
C PHE A 155 -1.80 10.44 -2.22
N ILE A 156 -2.72 11.20 -1.64
CA ILE A 156 -2.86 12.64 -1.86
C ILE A 156 -2.71 13.34 -0.51
N LEU A 157 -2.09 14.52 -0.48
CA LEU A 157 -1.98 15.35 0.72
C LEU A 157 -2.79 16.62 0.49
N ARG A 158 -3.75 16.89 1.37
CA ARG A 158 -4.54 18.11 1.38
C ARG A 158 -3.85 19.19 2.22
N GLU A 159 -4.28 20.44 2.03
CA GLU A 159 -3.81 21.60 2.80
C GLU A 159 -4.02 21.47 4.32
N ASP A 160 -4.97 20.63 4.76
CA ASP A 160 -5.28 20.39 6.17
C ASP A 160 -4.50 19.19 6.77
N ASP A 161 -3.42 18.76 6.11
CA ASP A 161 -2.61 17.59 6.45
C ASP A 161 -3.38 16.25 6.45
N THR A 162 -4.60 16.23 5.91
CA THR A 162 -5.31 14.97 5.70
C THR A 162 -4.78 14.27 4.46
N TRP A 163 -4.78 12.94 4.52
CA TRP A 163 -4.21 12.11 3.48
C TRP A 163 -5.32 11.30 2.80
N GLY A 164 -5.42 11.42 1.48
CA GLY A 164 -6.39 10.71 0.64
C GLY A 164 -5.75 9.55 -0.12
N CYS A 165 -6.57 8.65 -0.65
CA CYS A 165 -6.08 7.68 -1.62
C CYS A 165 -6.08 8.31 -3.02
N ASN A 166 -4.96 8.25 -3.76
CA ASN A 166 -4.93 8.74 -5.14
C ASN A 166 -5.55 7.70 -6.09
N SER A 167 -6.88 7.58 -6.09
CA SER A 167 -7.57 6.57 -6.90
C SER A 167 -7.41 6.79 -8.41
N LYS A 168 -7.05 8.01 -8.82
CA LYS A 168 -6.83 8.43 -10.21
C LYS A 168 -5.42 8.06 -10.69
N ALA A 169 -4.37 8.31 -9.90
CA ALA A 169 -2.99 8.03 -10.28
C ALA A 169 -2.51 6.61 -9.94
N VAL A 170 -3.13 5.93 -8.96
CA VAL A 170 -2.66 4.60 -8.50
C VAL A 170 -2.49 3.56 -9.62
N PRO A 171 -3.32 3.53 -10.70
CA PRO A 171 -3.15 2.54 -11.76
C PRO A 171 -1.86 2.70 -12.57
N PHE A 172 -1.21 3.87 -12.54
CA PHE A 172 0.07 4.09 -13.22
C PHE A 172 1.28 3.55 -12.46
N ILE A 173 1.15 3.16 -11.19
CA ILE A 173 2.29 2.65 -10.39
C ILE A 173 3.02 1.49 -11.10
N PRO A 174 2.34 0.43 -11.59
CA PRO A 174 3.02 -0.67 -12.27
C PRO A 174 3.79 -0.23 -13.52
N LEU A 175 3.24 0.73 -14.30
CA LEU A 175 3.91 1.32 -15.46
C LEU A 175 5.18 2.07 -15.05
N LEU A 176 5.07 2.97 -14.08
CA LEU A 176 6.20 3.78 -13.62
C LEU A 176 7.31 2.92 -13.01
N VAL A 177 6.96 1.90 -12.21
CA VAL A 177 7.95 0.95 -11.68
C VAL A 177 8.66 0.21 -12.82
N ARG A 178 7.91 -0.26 -13.83
CA ARG A 178 8.47 -0.97 -14.99
C ARG A 178 9.50 -0.11 -15.70
N ILE A 179 9.14 1.12 -16.06
CA ILE A 179 10.02 2.06 -16.76
C ILE A 179 11.25 2.37 -15.91
N ALA A 180 11.07 2.62 -14.61
CA ALA A 180 12.18 2.91 -13.71
C ALA A 180 13.19 1.75 -13.58
N ILE A 181 12.72 0.50 -13.65
CA ILE A 181 13.58 -0.69 -13.69
C ILE A 181 14.31 -0.81 -15.02
N GLU A 182 13.60 -0.65 -16.14
CA GLU A 182 14.19 -0.75 -17.48
C GLU A 182 15.31 0.28 -17.71
N LEU A 183 15.12 1.49 -17.18
CA LEU A 183 16.08 2.58 -17.29
C LEU A 183 17.16 2.56 -16.20
N GLY A 184 17.06 1.64 -15.23
CA GLY A 184 18.05 1.50 -14.15
C GLY A 184 18.13 2.72 -13.23
N LEU A 185 17.03 3.44 -13.02
CA LEU A 185 17.00 4.69 -12.24
C LEU A 185 17.24 4.46 -10.74
N TYR A 186 16.92 3.26 -10.25
CA TYR A 186 17.05 2.89 -8.86
C TYR A 186 17.92 1.65 -8.67
N GLU A 187 18.50 1.51 -7.48
CA GLU A 187 19.19 0.29 -7.10
C GLU A 187 18.21 -0.90 -7.11
N GLU A 188 18.69 -2.09 -7.50
CA GLU A 188 17.85 -3.28 -7.73
C GLU A 188 16.97 -3.63 -6.52
N GLN A 189 17.49 -3.47 -5.30
CA GLN A 189 16.73 -3.74 -4.08
C GLN A 189 15.56 -2.79 -3.84
N ASN A 190 15.56 -1.60 -4.46
CA ASN A 190 14.47 -0.62 -4.37
C ASN A 190 13.32 -0.94 -5.33
N ARG A 191 13.52 -1.89 -6.26
CA ARG A 191 12.52 -2.39 -7.21
C ARG A 191 11.79 -1.27 -7.95
N GLY A 192 12.56 -0.40 -8.60
CA GLY A 192 12.01 0.75 -9.35
C GLY A 192 11.34 1.81 -8.47
N GLY A 193 11.88 2.02 -7.26
CA GLY A 193 11.37 3.02 -6.31
C GLY A 193 10.27 2.50 -5.37
N LEU A 194 9.70 1.33 -5.65
CA LEU A 194 8.59 0.75 -4.89
C LEU A 194 8.90 0.56 -3.39
N LEU A 195 10.16 0.26 -3.06
CA LEU A 195 10.62 0.00 -1.69
C LEU A 195 11.41 1.15 -1.07
N ILE A 196 11.41 2.33 -1.71
CA ILE A 196 11.98 3.53 -1.10
C ILE A 196 11.03 4.01 -0.01
N GLU A 197 11.59 4.21 1.17
CA GLU A 197 10.90 4.77 2.32
C GLU A 197 10.87 6.30 2.18
N ASP A 198 9.70 6.88 2.42
CA ASP A 198 9.54 8.32 2.61
C ASP A 198 10.06 8.73 4.00
N GLU A 199 9.88 10.01 4.36
CA GLU A 199 10.32 10.55 5.64
C GLU A 199 9.60 9.91 6.84
N ASP A 200 8.39 9.37 6.63
CA ASP A 200 7.63 8.62 7.64
C ASP A 200 8.09 7.15 7.75
N GLY A 201 9.08 6.74 6.96
CA GLY A 201 9.52 5.36 6.86
C GLY A 201 8.56 4.46 6.08
N ALA A 202 7.60 5.03 5.34
CA ALA A 202 6.62 4.30 4.55
C ALA A 202 7.05 4.19 3.09
N ASN A 203 6.96 2.99 2.52
CA ASN A 203 7.15 2.78 1.09
C ASN A 203 5.81 2.64 0.34
N VAL A 204 5.88 2.54 -1.00
CA VAL A 204 4.70 2.46 -1.87
C VAL A 204 3.80 1.27 -1.51
N LEU A 205 4.36 0.11 -1.17
CA LEU A 205 3.55 -1.06 -0.77
C LEU A 205 2.76 -0.80 0.50
N GLN A 206 3.34 -0.05 1.44
CA GLN A 206 2.67 0.34 2.69
C GLN A 206 1.60 1.41 2.43
N ASN A 207 1.88 2.34 1.52
CA ASN A 207 0.91 3.35 1.08
C ASN A 207 -0.29 2.71 0.37
N LEU A 208 -0.06 1.64 -0.40
CA LEU A 208 -1.12 0.82 -1.00
C LEU A 208 -1.96 0.03 0.02
N MET A 209 -1.59 -0.02 1.31
CA MET A 209 -2.42 -0.61 2.37
C MET A 209 -3.37 0.39 3.01
N ARG A 210 -3.26 1.67 2.66
CA ARG A 210 -4.05 2.68 3.33
C ARG A 210 -5.48 2.76 2.78
N SER A 211 -6.41 3.30 3.57
CA SER A 211 -7.76 3.66 3.13
C SER A 211 -7.90 5.17 3.09
N ASP A 212 -8.77 5.66 2.22
CA ASP A 212 -8.94 7.09 1.99
C ASP A 212 -9.49 7.79 3.22
N THR A 213 -8.84 8.85 3.75
CA THR A 213 -9.35 9.55 4.95
C THR A 213 -10.33 10.70 4.68
N ILE A 214 -10.49 11.07 3.40
CA ILE A 214 -11.27 12.22 2.96
C ILE A 214 -12.77 11.87 2.95
N GLU A 215 -13.13 10.84 2.20
CA GLU A 215 -14.52 10.46 1.92
C GLU A 215 -15.07 9.45 2.94
N ARG A 216 -14.94 9.77 4.24
CA ARG A 216 -15.13 8.82 5.37
C ARG A 216 -16.45 8.05 5.36
N ASN A 217 -17.52 8.66 4.85
CA ASN A 217 -18.87 8.10 4.88
C ASN A 217 -19.31 7.55 3.52
N ASN A 218 -18.46 7.59 2.50
CA ASN A 218 -18.78 7.15 1.16
C ASN A 218 -18.32 5.70 0.95
N GLN A 219 -19.20 4.75 1.29
CA GLN A 219 -18.90 3.32 1.18
C GLN A 219 -18.60 2.89 -0.27
N GLU A 220 -19.21 3.54 -1.27
CA GLU A 220 -18.99 3.25 -2.69
C GLU A 220 -17.58 3.69 -3.13
N HIS A 221 -17.18 4.90 -2.74
CA HIS A 221 -15.81 5.40 -2.96
C HIS A 221 -14.78 4.45 -2.38
N HIS A 222 -14.93 4.08 -1.11
CA HIS A 222 -14.00 3.16 -0.48
C HIS A 222 -13.95 1.78 -1.15
N ALA A 223 -15.09 1.26 -1.65
CA ALA A 223 -15.13 0.03 -2.41
C ALA A 223 -14.42 0.12 -3.76
N LEU A 224 -14.48 1.27 -4.42
CA LEU A 224 -13.75 1.57 -5.64
C LEU A 224 -12.24 1.67 -5.36
N VAL A 225 -11.84 2.37 -4.30
CA VAL A 225 -10.44 2.49 -3.86
C VAL A 225 -9.85 1.10 -3.54
N ASP A 226 -10.56 0.27 -2.76
CA ASP A 226 -10.12 -1.08 -2.43
C ASP A 226 -9.94 -1.95 -3.69
N GLU A 227 -10.83 -1.79 -4.68
CA GLU A 227 -10.70 -2.48 -5.97
C GLU A 227 -9.49 -2.01 -6.77
N LYS A 228 -9.33 -0.69 -6.99
CA LYS A 228 -8.19 -0.16 -7.77
C LYS A 228 -6.85 -0.54 -7.15
N TYR A 229 -6.73 -0.43 -5.83
CA TYR A 229 -5.49 -0.76 -5.12
C TYR A 229 -5.23 -2.27 -5.15
N LEU A 230 -6.28 -3.10 -5.07
CA LEU A 230 -6.14 -4.54 -5.27
C LEU A 230 -5.61 -4.86 -6.69
N GLN A 231 -6.13 -4.22 -7.73
CA GLN A 231 -5.67 -4.45 -9.10
C GLN A 231 -4.17 -4.14 -9.25
N VAL A 232 -3.70 -3.05 -8.65
CA VAL A 232 -2.27 -2.69 -8.62
C VAL A 232 -1.45 -3.75 -7.89
N LEU A 233 -1.89 -4.23 -6.72
CA LEU A 233 -1.19 -5.31 -6.00
C LEU A 233 -1.13 -6.61 -6.82
N ILE A 234 -2.20 -6.95 -7.55
CA ILE A 234 -2.23 -8.11 -8.45
C ILE A 234 -1.23 -7.93 -9.60
N GLN A 235 -1.16 -6.75 -10.21
CA GLN A 235 -0.21 -6.47 -11.27
C GLN A 235 1.24 -6.52 -10.77
N LEU A 236 1.55 -5.86 -9.66
CA LEU A 236 2.87 -5.92 -9.03
C LEU A 236 3.29 -7.36 -8.67
N ARG A 237 2.34 -8.20 -8.24
CA ARG A 237 2.58 -9.64 -8.04
C ARG A 237 2.90 -10.35 -9.35
N LYS A 238 2.12 -10.14 -10.41
CA LYS A 238 2.33 -10.76 -11.73
C LYS A 238 3.70 -10.38 -12.32
N MET A 239 4.16 -9.16 -12.04
CA MET A 239 5.49 -8.67 -12.43
C MET A 239 6.62 -9.20 -11.54
N GLY A 240 6.33 -9.95 -10.46
CA GLY A 240 7.34 -10.44 -9.51
C GLY A 240 7.93 -9.36 -8.60
N LEU A 241 7.29 -8.18 -8.54
CA LEU A 241 7.74 -7.01 -7.78
C LEU A 241 7.19 -6.96 -6.37
N LEU A 242 5.98 -7.49 -6.16
CA LEU A 242 5.44 -7.81 -4.84
C LEU A 242 5.75 -9.28 -4.53
N LYS A 243 6.42 -9.54 -3.42
CA LYS A 243 6.82 -10.88 -2.99
C LYS A 243 6.14 -11.24 -1.68
N LYS A 244 6.08 -12.55 -1.40
CA LYS A 244 5.47 -13.08 -0.18
C LYS A 244 6.16 -12.53 1.07
N GLU A 245 7.49 -12.41 1.01
CA GLU A 245 8.33 -11.93 2.10
C GLU A 245 8.04 -10.45 2.44
N ASP A 246 7.60 -9.66 1.45
CA ASP A 246 7.29 -8.24 1.67
C ASP A 246 6.06 -8.07 2.58
N ILE A 247 5.09 -9.01 2.51
CA ILE A 247 3.90 -9.00 3.38
C ILE A 247 4.31 -9.03 4.85
N GLN A 248 5.29 -9.87 5.19
CA GLN A 248 5.80 -10.00 6.56
C GLN A 248 6.83 -8.94 6.91
N ARG A 249 7.71 -8.58 5.96
CA ARG A 249 8.82 -7.65 6.18
C ARG A 249 8.31 -6.24 6.46
N TYR A 250 7.31 -5.80 5.71
CA TYR A 250 6.73 -4.47 5.84
C TYR A 250 5.42 -4.48 6.62
N ASP A 251 5.04 -5.61 7.21
CA ASP A 251 3.84 -5.72 8.04
C ASP A 251 2.54 -5.25 7.36
N LEU A 252 2.42 -5.57 6.05
CA LEU A 252 1.35 -5.03 5.19
C LEU A 252 -0.05 -5.36 5.72
N LEU A 253 -0.23 -6.56 6.28
CA LEU A 253 -1.53 -6.99 6.80
C LEU A 253 -1.95 -6.20 8.05
N ASN A 254 -1.03 -5.95 8.98
CA ASN A 254 -1.32 -5.16 10.18
C ASN A 254 -1.54 -3.68 9.82
N MET A 255 -0.80 -3.12 8.87
CA MET A 255 -1.05 -1.75 8.42
C MET A 255 -2.43 -1.59 7.78
N LEU A 256 -2.86 -2.56 6.97
CA LEU A 256 -4.21 -2.59 6.41
C LEU A 256 -5.28 -2.65 7.52
N CYS A 257 -4.99 -3.31 8.64
CA CYS A 257 -5.89 -3.37 9.80
C CYS A 257 -5.85 -2.09 10.64
N THR A 258 -4.67 -1.45 10.80
CA THR A 258 -4.44 -0.33 11.72
C THR A 258 -4.84 1.00 11.11
N ARG A 259 -4.51 1.26 9.85
CA ARG A 259 -4.70 2.62 9.29
C ARG A 259 -6.15 2.97 8.93
N ASN A 260 -7.05 1.98 8.91
CA ASN A 260 -8.49 2.24 8.81
C ASN A 260 -9.09 2.82 10.12
N THR A 261 -8.31 2.84 11.20
CA THR A 261 -8.85 2.95 12.55
C THR A 261 -8.71 4.32 13.19
N LEU A 262 -7.70 5.08 12.76
CA LEU A 262 -7.42 6.40 13.31
C LEU A 262 -8.47 7.45 12.88
N CYS A 263 -9.27 7.14 11.86
CA CYS A 263 -10.21 8.10 11.26
C CYS A 263 -11.69 7.78 11.54
N ASN A 264 -11.99 6.92 12.53
CA ASN A 264 -13.36 6.43 12.80
C ASN A 264 -14.05 5.90 11.54
N GLN A 265 -13.30 5.20 10.68
CA GLN A 265 -13.86 4.70 9.43
C GLN A 265 -14.51 3.35 9.63
N ASP A 266 -15.75 3.26 9.19
CA ASP A 266 -16.52 2.02 9.16
C ASP A 266 -16.10 1.10 8.01
N TYR A 267 -15.28 1.59 7.07
CA TYR A 267 -14.86 0.81 5.92
C TYR A 267 -13.65 -0.09 6.21
N PHE A 268 -13.81 -1.37 5.92
CA PHE A 268 -12.73 -2.36 5.94
C PHE A 268 -12.43 -2.83 4.54
N SER A 269 -11.16 -2.68 4.14
CA SER A 269 -10.60 -3.07 2.83
C SER A 269 -10.54 -4.60 2.68
N GLU A 270 -11.73 -5.21 2.61
CA GLU A 270 -11.96 -6.66 2.63
C GLU A 270 -11.24 -7.36 1.47
N LYS A 271 -11.23 -6.76 0.27
CA LYS A 271 -10.66 -7.40 -0.92
C LYS A 271 -9.14 -7.47 -0.82
N ARG A 272 -8.48 -6.37 -0.44
CA ARG A 272 -7.04 -6.35 -0.18
C ARG A 272 -6.65 -7.28 0.97
N PHE A 273 -7.43 -7.30 2.05
CA PHE A 273 -7.17 -8.19 3.19
C PHE A 273 -7.19 -9.66 2.78
N ARG A 274 -8.25 -10.08 2.09
CA ARG A 274 -8.38 -11.47 1.61
C ARG A 274 -7.27 -11.83 0.62
N PHE A 275 -6.89 -10.92 -0.27
CA PHE A 275 -5.78 -11.13 -1.20
C PHE A 275 -4.45 -11.41 -0.48
N LEU A 276 -4.09 -10.59 0.51
CA LEU A 276 -2.85 -10.77 1.27
C LEU A 276 -2.86 -12.07 2.07
N VAL A 277 -3.94 -12.35 2.79
CA VAL A 277 -4.08 -13.57 3.60
C VAL A 277 -4.04 -14.83 2.73
N GLN A 278 -4.71 -14.81 1.57
CA GLN A 278 -4.71 -15.93 0.66
C GLN A 278 -3.32 -16.22 0.10
N TRP A 279 -2.50 -15.18 -0.06
CA TRP A 279 -1.12 -15.34 -0.51
C TRP A 279 -0.19 -15.79 0.63
N ASP A 280 -0.28 -15.13 1.79
CA ASP A 280 0.44 -15.53 2.98
C ASP A 280 -0.44 -15.38 4.23
N PRO A 281 -0.90 -16.50 4.82
CA PRO A 281 -1.68 -16.43 6.05
C PRO A 281 -0.78 -16.31 7.29
N THR A 282 0.54 -16.37 7.18
CA THR A 282 1.48 -16.32 8.33
C THR A 282 1.31 -15.07 9.21
N PRO A 283 1.10 -13.85 8.65
CA PRO A 283 0.88 -12.65 9.46
C PRO A 283 -0.35 -12.72 10.38
N LEU A 284 -1.36 -13.56 10.10
CA LEU A 284 -2.53 -13.71 10.98
C LEU A 284 -2.18 -14.22 12.39
N ILE A 285 -1.08 -14.98 12.51
CA ILE A 285 -0.64 -15.62 13.77
C ILE A 285 0.63 -14.97 14.32
N LYS A 286 1.18 -13.95 13.65
CA LYS A 286 2.40 -13.27 14.08
C LYS A 286 2.03 -12.00 14.83
N ALA A 287 2.33 -11.98 16.11
CA ALA A 287 2.12 -10.80 16.93
C ALA A 287 3.16 -9.72 16.59
N ASP A 288 2.73 -8.46 16.63
CA ASP A 288 3.61 -7.30 16.55
C ASP A 288 4.42 -7.09 17.84
N VAL A 289 5.20 -6.01 17.90
CA VAL A 289 6.03 -5.67 19.06
C VAL A 289 5.24 -5.45 20.36
N THR A 290 3.93 -5.21 20.26
CA THR A 290 3.01 -5.00 21.38
C THR A 290 2.14 -6.22 21.69
N GLY A 291 2.36 -7.33 20.99
CA GLY A 291 1.58 -8.55 21.15
C GLY A 291 0.27 -8.55 20.37
N HIS A 292 -0.01 -7.54 19.53
CA HIS A 292 -1.24 -7.49 18.74
C HIS A 292 -1.12 -8.37 17.49
N LEU A 293 -2.19 -9.11 17.23
CA LEU A 293 -2.45 -9.78 15.95
C LEU A 293 -3.38 -8.90 15.11
N PRO A 294 -3.48 -9.12 13.78
CA PRO A 294 -4.46 -8.44 12.93
C PRO A 294 -5.89 -8.48 13.50
N ILE A 295 -6.29 -9.61 14.10
CA ILE A 295 -7.62 -9.77 14.69
C ILE A 295 -7.85 -8.87 15.92
N HIS A 296 -6.81 -8.53 16.70
CA HIS A 296 -6.94 -7.59 17.82
C HIS A 296 -7.25 -6.19 17.30
N ILE A 297 -6.54 -5.78 16.25
CA ILE A 297 -6.67 -4.46 15.66
C ILE A 297 -8.09 -4.27 15.11
N VAL A 298 -8.59 -5.23 14.32
CA VAL A 298 -9.97 -5.14 13.80
C VAL A 298 -11.04 -5.29 14.88
N ALA A 299 -10.79 -6.06 15.96
CA ALA A 299 -11.72 -6.20 17.08
C ALA A 299 -11.87 -4.89 17.85
N PHE A 300 -10.77 -4.18 18.07
CA PHE A 300 -10.77 -2.93 18.82
C PHE A 300 -11.36 -1.78 18.00
N TYR A 301 -10.98 -1.68 16.72
CA TYR A 301 -11.22 -0.47 15.96
C TYR A 301 -12.27 -0.57 14.85
N SER A 302 -12.56 -1.75 14.30
CA SER A 302 -13.42 -1.89 13.12
C SER A 302 -14.85 -2.33 13.48
N LEU A 303 -15.71 -2.46 12.47
CA LEU A 303 -17.04 -3.06 12.61
C LEU A 303 -16.93 -4.57 12.90
N ILE A 304 -17.98 -5.13 13.49
CA ILE A 304 -18.09 -6.58 13.76
C ILE A 304 -17.86 -7.45 12.52
N ARG A 305 -18.20 -6.94 11.33
CA ARG A 305 -17.94 -7.61 10.05
C ARG A 305 -16.45 -7.82 9.79
N SER A 306 -15.60 -6.85 10.10
CA SER A 306 -14.15 -6.95 9.92
C SER A 306 -13.54 -7.99 10.86
N PHE A 307 -14.02 -8.01 12.12
CA PHE A 307 -13.70 -9.07 13.07
C PHE A 307 -14.08 -10.45 12.53
N GLN A 308 -15.30 -10.60 11.99
CA GLN A 308 -15.74 -11.84 11.36
C GLN A 308 -14.83 -12.28 10.22
N ILE A 309 -14.42 -11.38 9.32
CA ILE A 309 -13.55 -11.70 8.19
C ILE A 309 -12.16 -12.17 8.65
N ALA A 310 -11.58 -11.50 9.66
CA ALA A 310 -10.31 -11.89 10.24
C ALA A 310 -10.39 -13.24 10.97
N PHE A 311 -11.46 -13.46 11.75
CA PHE A 311 -11.70 -14.73 12.44
C PHE A 311 -11.92 -15.88 11.45
N GLU A 312 -12.77 -15.67 10.45
CA GLU A 312 -13.02 -16.63 9.38
C GLU A 312 -11.72 -17.02 8.67
N SER A 313 -10.86 -16.05 8.38
CA SER A 313 -9.55 -16.29 7.79
C SER A 313 -8.65 -17.14 8.70
N GLY A 314 -8.67 -16.88 10.00
CA GLY A 314 -7.99 -17.70 11.00
C GLY A 314 -8.43 -19.15 10.99
N ILE A 315 -9.76 -19.38 11.00
CA ILE A 315 -10.34 -20.73 10.95
C ILE A 315 -10.01 -21.42 9.63
N ARG A 316 -10.13 -20.72 8.49
CA ARG A 316 -9.86 -21.27 7.17
C ARG A 316 -8.42 -21.77 6.99
N TYR A 317 -7.44 -20.97 7.42
CA TYR A 317 -6.02 -21.28 7.18
C TYR A 317 -5.38 -22.06 8.34
N TYR A 318 -5.94 -21.99 9.55
CA TYR A 318 -5.42 -22.70 10.73
C TYR A 318 -6.51 -23.49 11.50
N PRO A 319 -7.28 -24.37 10.84
CA PRO A 319 -8.49 -24.97 11.41
C PRO A 319 -8.25 -25.87 12.63
N LYS A 320 -7.07 -26.48 12.74
CA LYS A 320 -6.82 -27.53 13.76
C LYS A 320 -6.51 -26.97 15.14
N LYS A 321 -5.88 -25.79 15.24
CA LYS A 321 -5.34 -25.27 16.50
C LYS A 321 -5.46 -23.76 16.58
N LYS A 322 -4.64 -23.07 15.78
CA LYS A 322 -4.39 -21.64 15.96
C LYS A 322 -5.60 -20.78 15.63
N GLY A 323 -6.48 -21.22 14.72
CA GLY A 323 -7.63 -20.45 14.27
C GLY A 323 -8.56 -20.04 15.41
N ILE A 324 -8.96 -21.00 16.26
CA ILE A 324 -9.82 -20.70 17.41
C ILE A 324 -9.08 -19.95 18.51
N HIS A 325 -7.77 -20.21 18.68
CA HIS A 325 -6.95 -19.50 19.66
C HIS A 325 -6.77 -18.03 19.33
N LEU A 326 -6.89 -17.61 18.06
CA LEU A 326 -6.71 -16.21 17.66
C LEU A 326 -7.58 -15.26 18.48
N ILE A 327 -8.86 -15.59 18.71
CA ILE A 327 -9.81 -14.72 19.42
C ILE A 327 -9.59 -14.69 20.93
N PHE A 328 -8.77 -15.58 21.48
CA PHE A 328 -8.46 -15.66 22.91
C PHE A 328 -6.97 -15.43 23.22
N ARG A 329 -6.14 -15.15 22.22
CA ARG A 329 -4.74 -14.78 22.45
C ARG A 329 -4.71 -13.42 23.15
N LYS A 330 -3.85 -13.28 24.15
CA LYS A 330 -3.63 -12.06 24.92
C LYS A 330 -2.60 -11.17 24.21
N THR A 331 -2.81 -9.87 24.27
CA THR A 331 -1.76 -8.88 24.04
C THR A 331 -0.83 -8.79 25.24
N ASN A 332 0.22 -7.98 25.15
CA ASN A 332 1.10 -7.67 26.29
C ASN A 332 0.34 -6.97 27.44
N ARG A 333 -0.87 -6.44 27.18
CA ARG A 333 -1.76 -5.83 28.18
C ARG A 333 -2.86 -6.80 28.66
N SER A 334 -2.75 -8.08 28.34
CA SER A 334 -3.70 -9.14 28.71
C SER A 334 -5.11 -9.03 28.13
N PHE A 335 -5.32 -8.19 27.11
CA PHE A 335 -6.59 -8.12 26.39
C PHE A 335 -6.65 -9.15 25.27
N THR A 336 -7.82 -9.74 25.05
CA THR A 336 -8.08 -10.65 23.92
C THR A 336 -8.96 -9.99 22.86
N PRO A 337 -8.91 -10.44 21.58
CA PRO A 337 -9.82 -9.93 20.55
C PRO A 337 -11.29 -10.16 20.90
N PHE A 338 -11.62 -11.28 21.56
CA PHE A 338 -12.98 -11.54 22.04
C PHE A 338 -13.46 -10.46 23.00
N GLN A 339 -12.66 -10.14 24.02
CA GLN A 339 -13.00 -9.08 24.99
C GLN A 339 -13.15 -7.72 24.32
N MET A 340 -12.21 -7.34 23.44
CA MET A 340 -12.26 -6.08 22.68
C MET A 340 -13.52 -6.00 21.82
N ALA A 341 -13.85 -7.06 21.10
CA ALA A 341 -15.05 -7.12 20.27
C ALA A 341 -16.34 -7.07 21.10
N CYS A 342 -16.38 -7.76 22.25
CA CYS A 342 -17.55 -7.79 23.13
C CYS A 342 -17.80 -6.43 23.78
N GLU A 343 -16.75 -5.70 24.18
CA GLU A 343 -16.86 -4.34 24.70
C GLU A 343 -17.51 -3.40 23.68
N LYS A 344 -17.15 -3.54 22.40
CA LYS A 344 -17.64 -2.67 21.33
C LYS A 344 -19.01 -3.05 20.76
N SER A 345 -19.22 -4.34 20.48
CA SER A 345 -20.40 -4.83 19.74
C SER A 345 -21.37 -5.64 20.60
N GLY A 346 -21.06 -5.86 21.88
CA GLY A 346 -21.86 -6.66 22.77
C GLY A 346 -21.59 -8.17 22.63
N HIS A 347 -21.63 -8.86 23.77
CA HIS A 347 -21.31 -10.28 23.85
C HIS A 347 -22.18 -11.17 22.95
N GLU A 348 -23.50 -10.93 22.92
CA GLU A 348 -24.43 -11.75 22.12
C GLU A 348 -24.13 -11.69 20.63
N GLN A 349 -23.83 -10.50 20.10
CA GLN A 349 -23.52 -10.32 18.68
C GLN A 349 -22.20 -10.99 18.30
N VAL A 350 -21.17 -10.83 19.14
CA VAL A 350 -19.86 -11.47 18.93
C VAL A 350 -19.97 -12.99 18.98
N MET A 351 -20.68 -13.53 19.98
CA MET A 351 -20.90 -14.97 20.08
C MET A 351 -21.66 -15.52 18.87
N LYS A 352 -22.69 -14.81 18.40
CA LYS A 352 -23.40 -15.21 17.18
C LYS A 352 -22.45 -15.30 15.97
N VAL A 353 -21.60 -14.31 15.77
CA VAL A 353 -20.61 -14.30 14.68
C VAL A 353 -19.62 -15.46 14.78
N ILE A 354 -19.15 -15.76 15.99
CA ILE A 354 -18.24 -16.88 16.23
C ILE A 354 -18.94 -18.19 15.90
N GLU A 355 -20.14 -18.43 16.45
CA GLU A 355 -20.93 -19.64 16.22
C GLU A 355 -21.26 -19.84 14.73
N ASP A 356 -21.78 -18.80 14.06
CA ASP A 356 -22.09 -18.84 12.64
C ASP A 356 -20.85 -19.18 11.80
N THR A 357 -19.67 -18.66 12.17
CA THR A 357 -18.41 -18.97 11.50
C THR A 357 -17.99 -20.42 11.72
N LEU A 358 -18.08 -20.92 12.95
CA LEU A 358 -17.73 -22.31 13.26
C LEU A 358 -18.65 -23.31 12.56
N VAL A 359 -19.95 -23.01 12.46
CA VAL A 359 -20.93 -23.83 11.72
C VAL A 359 -20.58 -23.88 10.23
N ARG A 360 -20.23 -22.75 9.61
CA ARG A 360 -19.83 -22.69 8.19
C ARG A 360 -18.60 -23.52 7.87
N TYR A 361 -17.69 -23.71 8.82
CA TYR A 361 -16.43 -24.45 8.63
C TYR A 361 -16.46 -25.86 9.26
N SER A 362 -17.64 -26.40 9.54
CA SER A 362 -17.84 -27.74 10.11
C SER A 362 -17.23 -28.90 9.29
N TYR A 363 -17.00 -28.71 7.99
CA TYR A 363 -16.33 -29.69 7.12
C TYR A 363 -14.84 -29.89 7.44
N THR A 364 -14.23 -28.94 8.14
CA THR A 364 -12.88 -29.04 8.71
C THR A 364 -13.00 -28.98 10.23
N PRO A 365 -13.45 -30.07 10.88
CA PRO A 365 -13.75 -30.06 12.30
C PRO A 365 -12.51 -29.67 13.11
N ILE A 366 -12.71 -28.74 14.05
CA ILE A 366 -11.69 -28.37 15.03
C ILE A 366 -11.44 -29.61 15.89
N ASN A 367 -10.18 -29.97 16.08
CA ASN A 367 -9.81 -31.00 17.03
C ASN A 367 -9.92 -30.39 18.45
N ILE A 368 -11.11 -30.49 19.05
CA ILE A 368 -11.42 -29.81 20.33
C ILE A 368 -10.49 -30.29 21.43
N SER A 369 -10.23 -31.61 21.52
CA SER A 369 -9.25 -32.21 22.43
C SER A 369 -7.87 -31.55 22.35
N GLU A 370 -7.32 -31.42 21.13
CA GLU A 370 -6.02 -30.80 20.92
C GLU A 370 -6.04 -29.28 21.14
N ALA A 371 -7.09 -28.60 20.71
CA ALA A 371 -7.27 -27.16 20.93
C ALA A 371 -7.37 -26.84 22.43
N LEU A 372 -8.03 -27.70 23.22
CA LEU A 372 -8.19 -27.59 24.67
C LEU A 372 -6.84 -27.73 25.38
N VAL A 373 -6.08 -28.78 25.06
CA VAL A 373 -4.74 -28.99 25.64
C VAL A 373 -3.83 -27.81 25.33
N MET A 374 -3.81 -27.36 24.07
CA MET A 374 -3.01 -26.20 23.66
C MET A 374 -3.42 -24.92 24.40
N ALA A 375 -4.71 -24.66 24.54
CA ALA A 375 -5.23 -23.50 25.29
C ALA A 375 -4.88 -23.55 26.78
N ALA A 376 -4.73 -24.76 27.35
CA ALA A 376 -4.38 -24.93 28.76
C ALA A 376 -2.88 -24.77 29.04
N ILE A 377 -2.00 -25.02 28.06
CA ILE A 377 -0.53 -24.94 28.24
C ILE A 377 0.08 -23.63 27.73
N ASP A 378 -0.57 -22.94 26.81
CA ASP A 378 -0.05 -21.71 26.22
C ASP A 378 -0.42 -20.50 27.10
N GLU A 379 0.58 -19.93 27.77
CA GLU A 379 0.41 -18.78 28.66
C GLU A 379 -0.10 -17.53 27.93
N ASP A 380 0.03 -17.45 26.60
CA ASP A 380 -0.51 -16.35 25.81
C ASP A 380 -2.03 -16.51 25.55
N ILE A 381 -2.62 -17.68 25.81
CA ILE A 381 -4.05 -17.92 25.60
C ILE A 381 -4.81 -17.64 26.90
N HIS A 382 -5.90 -16.88 26.80
CA HIS A 382 -6.77 -16.59 27.94
C HIS A 382 -7.62 -17.81 28.34
N LEU A 383 -7.85 -17.98 29.66
CA LEU A 383 -8.60 -19.11 30.22
C LEU A 383 -10.03 -19.24 29.66
N ASP A 384 -10.62 -18.14 29.20
CA ASP A 384 -11.92 -18.15 28.52
C ASP A 384 -11.95 -19.10 27.31
N CYS A 385 -10.82 -19.33 26.64
CA CYS A 385 -10.73 -20.31 25.56
C CYS A 385 -11.04 -21.73 26.05
N VAL A 386 -10.50 -22.11 27.21
CA VAL A 386 -10.74 -23.42 27.84
C VAL A 386 -12.22 -23.57 28.18
N TYR A 387 -12.80 -22.56 28.84
CA TYR A 387 -14.24 -22.57 29.17
C TYR A 387 -15.12 -22.60 27.92
N PHE A 388 -14.75 -21.87 26.87
CA PHE A 388 -15.46 -21.87 25.60
C PHE A 388 -15.46 -23.26 24.96
N LEU A 389 -14.29 -23.92 24.87
CA LEU A 389 -14.17 -25.26 24.30
C LEU A 389 -14.94 -26.32 25.10
N LEU A 390 -14.84 -26.28 26.44
CA LEU A 390 -15.58 -27.20 27.32
C LEU A 390 -17.10 -27.03 27.22
N ARG A 391 -17.60 -25.82 27.01
CA ARG A 391 -19.04 -25.58 26.82
C ARG A 391 -19.54 -26.13 25.48
N ARG A 392 -18.69 -26.18 24.46
CA ARG A 392 -19.06 -26.72 23.15
C ARG A 392 -19.10 -28.24 23.13
N GLU A 393 -18.16 -28.88 23.81
CA GLU A 393 -18.06 -30.34 23.88
C GLU A 393 -17.71 -30.78 25.31
N PRO A 394 -18.70 -30.87 26.21
CA PRO A 394 -18.45 -31.17 27.63
C PRO A 394 -17.83 -32.56 27.85
N ASP A 395 -18.07 -33.51 26.94
CA ASP A 395 -17.57 -34.87 27.01
C ASP A 395 -16.09 -35.00 26.62
N VAL A 396 -15.46 -33.94 26.09
CA VAL A 396 -14.05 -33.94 25.66
C VAL A 396 -13.09 -34.34 26.78
N LEU A 397 -13.41 -34.00 28.04
CA LEU A 397 -12.59 -34.39 29.19
C LEU A 397 -12.65 -35.90 29.44
N VAL A 398 -13.80 -36.53 29.21
CA VAL A 398 -13.97 -37.99 29.34
C VAL A 398 -13.17 -38.70 28.24
N GLU A 399 -13.17 -38.16 27.03
CA GLU A 399 -12.38 -38.68 25.91
C GLU A 399 -10.87 -38.59 26.17
N LEU A 400 -10.40 -37.44 26.68
CA LEU A 400 -9.00 -37.22 27.03
C LEU A 400 -8.52 -38.11 28.19
N LEU A 401 -9.41 -38.46 29.12
CA LEU A 401 -9.09 -39.32 30.27
C LEU A 401 -9.29 -40.81 29.99
N SER A 402 -9.90 -41.18 28.86
CA SER A 402 -10.17 -42.57 28.52
C SER A 402 -8.87 -43.32 28.19
N PRO A 403 -8.58 -44.50 28.77
CA PRO A 403 -7.31 -45.22 28.59
C PRO A 403 -6.94 -45.51 27.12
N SER A 404 -7.93 -45.53 26.23
CA SER A 404 -7.77 -45.79 24.80
C SER A 404 -7.13 -44.64 24.00
N SER A 405 -7.09 -43.41 24.53
CA SER A 405 -6.50 -42.25 23.83
C SER A 405 -4.99 -42.08 24.11
N LEU A 406 -4.42 -42.79 25.08
CA LEU A 406 -2.98 -42.77 25.41
C LEU A 406 -2.09 -43.56 24.42
N SER A 407 -2.67 -44.30 23.47
CA SER A 407 -1.92 -45.02 22.43
C SER A 407 -1.52 -44.16 21.21
N ILE A 408 -1.60 -42.83 21.30
CA ILE A 408 -1.06 -41.95 20.25
C ILE A 408 0.47 -42.09 20.21
N SER A 409 0.89 -42.95 19.28
CA SER A 409 2.25 -43.18 18.80
C SER A 409 3.04 -41.88 18.70
N ILE A 410 3.95 -41.66 19.66
CA ILE A 410 5.15 -40.86 19.44
C ILE A 410 5.95 -41.62 18.38
N SER A 411 5.73 -41.32 17.11
CA SER A 411 6.50 -41.90 16.00
C SER A 411 7.98 -41.50 16.17
N PRO A 412 8.91 -42.45 16.35
CA PRO A 412 10.32 -42.15 16.49
C PRO A 412 10.91 -41.94 15.08
N THR A 413 10.77 -40.74 14.53
CA THR A 413 11.49 -40.35 13.31
C THR A 413 12.85 -39.75 13.66
N LEU A 414 13.68 -40.51 14.35
CA LEU A 414 15.13 -40.31 14.41
C LEU A 414 15.78 -41.68 14.16
N LYS A 415 15.82 -42.08 12.88
CA LYS A 415 16.69 -43.18 12.45
C LYS A 415 18.14 -42.68 12.47
N ALA A 416 18.93 -43.42 13.24
CA ALA A 416 20.35 -43.27 13.45
C ALA A 416 21.15 -43.22 12.13
N GLY A 417 21.88 -42.12 11.95
CA GLY A 417 23.12 -42.10 11.18
C GLY A 417 24.29 -42.16 12.15
N ALA A 418 24.67 -43.38 12.56
CA ALA A 418 25.89 -43.60 13.33
C ALA A 418 27.09 -43.50 12.39
N VAL A 419 27.73 -42.34 12.33
CA VAL A 419 29.10 -42.19 11.82
C VAL A 419 30.02 -42.15 13.03
N ALA A 420 30.86 -43.17 13.13
CA ALA A 420 31.90 -43.29 14.13
C ALA A 420 32.89 -42.11 14.00
N VAL A 421 33.07 -41.35 15.07
CA VAL A 421 34.20 -40.44 15.23
C VAL A 421 35.00 -40.91 16.43
N THR A 422 36.18 -41.42 16.12
CA THR A 422 37.25 -41.76 17.04
C THR A 422 37.66 -40.56 17.88
N ALA A 423 37.73 -40.78 19.19
CA ALA A 423 38.31 -39.89 20.17
C ALA A 423 39.79 -39.64 19.89
N VAL A 424 40.17 -38.37 19.74
CA VAL A 424 41.51 -37.89 20.05
C VAL A 424 41.32 -36.68 20.96
N GLY A 425 41.70 -36.87 22.22
CA GLY A 425 41.77 -35.79 23.19
C GLY A 425 43.02 -34.96 22.98
N THR A 426 42.89 -33.65 23.16
CA THR A 426 43.96 -32.78 23.66
C THR A 426 43.35 -31.57 24.36
N ASN A 427 43.59 -31.53 25.67
CA ASN A 427 44.04 -30.39 26.47
C ASN A 427 43.60 -28.97 26.07
N GLY A 428 42.87 -28.35 27.00
CA GLY A 428 43.24 -27.11 27.68
C GLY A 428 43.88 -25.99 26.85
N ASN A 429 43.15 -24.88 26.76
CA ASN A 429 43.65 -23.62 27.29
C ASN A 429 42.53 -22.60 27.40
N ASP A 430 42.57 -21.85 28.50
CA ASP A 430 42.00 -20.53 28.65
C ASP A 430 42.21 -19.67 27.40
N ILE A 431 41.27 -18.78 27.10
CA ILE A 431 41.54 -17.36 26.83
C ILE A 431 40.17 -16.64 26.76
N ASN A 432 39.97 -15.85 27.80
CA ASN A 432 39.16 -14.66 27.87
C ASN A 432 39.47 -13.73 26.67
N ASN A 433 38.49 -13.22 25.93
CA ASN A 433 38.50 -11.83 25.43
C ASN A 433 37.27 -11.42 24.63
N ASN A 434 36.57 -10.47 25.25
CA ASN A 434 35.96 -9.26 24.70
C ASN A 434 36.54 -8.77 23.34
N SER A 435 35.68 -8.52 22.34
CA SER A 435 35.82 -7.47 21.30
C SER A 435 34.52 -7.39 20.47
N ASN A 436 33.75 -6.31 20.53
CA ASN A 436 33.86 -5.13 19.66
C ASN A 436 34.39 -5.44 18.24
N GLY A 437 33.53 -5.25 17.24
CA GLY A 437 33.87 -5.18 15.82
C GLY A 437 32.69 -4.52 15.11
N ASP A 438 32.68 -3.19 14.95
CA ASP A 438 33.51 -2.38 14.06
C ASP A 438 33.19 -2.61 12.57
N SER A 439 32.86 -1.49 11.94
CA SER A 439 32.17 -1.35 10.68
C SER A 439 33.16 -1.44 9.52
N LYS A 440 33.04 -2.48 8.71
CA LYS A 440 33.84 -2.61 7.48
C LYS A 440 33.31 -1.70 6.39
N LYS A 441 33.97 -0.55 6.24
CA LYS A 441 34.02 0.25 5.01
C LYS A 441 34.47 -0.61 3.83
N ARG A 442 33.62 -0.74 2.81
CA ARG A 442 33.93 -1.41 1.54
C ARG A 442 34.43 -0.37 0.52
N LYS A 443 35.71 -0.47 0.14
CA LYS A 443 36.31 0.28 -0.99
C LYS A 443 35.70 -0.21 -2.31
N ARG A 444 35.13 0.72 -3.09
CA ARG A 444 34.79 0.52 -4.51
C ARG A 444 36.07 0.53 -5.36
N LYS A 445 36.19 -0.42 -6.28
CA LYS A 445 37.22 -0.49 -7.33
C LYS A 445 36.54 0.02 -8.61
N ARG A 446 37.02 1.13 -9.16
CA ARG A 446 36.63 1.63 -10.49
C ARG A 446 37.22 0.66 -11.54
N GLY A 447 36.36 0.19 -12.42
CA GLY A 447 36.66 -0.34 -13.74
C GLY A 447 35.84 0.45 -14.73
#